data_AF-A0A952LGR2-F1
#
_entry.id   AF-A0A952LGR2-F1
#
_cell.length_a   1.000
_cell.length_b   1.000
_cell.length_c   1.000
_cell.angle_alpha   90.00
_cell.angle_beta   90.00
_cell.angle_gamma   90.00
#
_symmetry.space_group_name_H-M   'P 1'
#
loop_
_entity.id
_entity.type
_entity.pdbx_description
1 polymer ?
#
loop_
_entity_poly.entity_id
_entity_poly.type
_entity_poly.pdbx_seq_one_letter_code
_entity_poly.pdbx_strand_id
1 'polypeptide(L)'
;MFNQWISRIVAEKPGSESQSVADVERVSAALLVEIARADHQLDDEEMESICDALKQSSSLPDAEIDTIVHTAITDADSTVSLHEHIRLVNEHFDRANKLMLIEQMWRVAAADGNIDRYEDYTIRKFSELIYVRHSEFIKAKLRVLES
;
A
#
# COMPACT_ATOMS: atom_id res chain seq x y z
N MET A 1 10.39 10.30 0.34
CA MET A 1 10.54 9.55 -0.94
C MET A 1 9.23 9.36 -1.71
N PHE A 2 8.11 9.25 -1.00
CA PHE A 2 6.75 9.06 -1.54
C PHE A 2 6.39 9.91 -2.78
N ASN A 3 6.58 11.23 -2.73
CA ASN A 3 6.25 12.14 -3.83
C ASN A 3 6.99 11.83 -5.14
N GLN A 4 8.21 11.28 -5.07
CA GLN A 4 8.98 10.92 -6.25
C GLN A 4 8.36 9.73 -6.97
N TRP A 5 7.87 8.72 -6.24
CA TRP A 5 7.19 7.56 -6.82
C TRP A 5 5.81 7.93 -7.38
N ILE A 6 5.02 8.73 -6.64
CA ILE A 6 3.75 9.27 -7.15
C ILE A 6 3.98 10.03 -8.47
N SER A 7 4.99 10.90 -8.52
CA SER A 7 5.32 11.66 -9.73
C SER A 7 5.71 10.77 -10.91
N ARG A 8 6.40 9.64 -10.65
CA ARG A 8 6.76 8.67 -11.70
C ARG A 8 5.54 7.89 -12.20
N ILE A 9 4.68 7.43 -11.30
CA ILE A 9 3.42 6.74 -11.66
C ILE A 9 2.52 7.64 -12.51
N VAL A 10 2.48 8.95 -12.22
CA VAL A 10 1.68 9.93 -12.99
C VAL A 10 2.34 10.31 -14.31
N ALA A 11 3.69 10.37 -14.35
CA ALA A 11 4.43 10.75 -15.54
C ALA A 11 4.50 9.61 -16.58
N GLU A 12 4.40 8.35 -16.16
CA GLU A 12 4.33 7.21 -17.06
C GLU A 12 2.92 7.06 -17.67
N LYS A 13 2.86 6.98 -19.00
CA LYS A 13 1.62 6.62 -19.70
C LYS A 13 1.27 5.15 -19.42
N PRO A 14 -0.03 4.78 -19.30
CA PRO A 14 -0.42 3.39 -19.16
C PRO A 14 0.11 2.57 -20.35
N GLY A 15 1.06 1.66 -20.10
CA GLY A 15 1.74 0.86 -21.14
C GLY A 15 3.22 0.52 -20.89
N SER A 16 3.89 1.13 -19.89
CA SER A 16 5.22 0.67 -19.42
C SER A 16 5.03 -0.28 -18.23
N GLU A 17 4.75 -1.55 -18.51
CA GLU A 17 4.19 -2.51 -17.53
C GLU A 17 5.12 -2.82 -16.34
N SER A 18 6.45 -2.73 -16.47
CA SER A 18 7.36 -3.15 -15.38
C SER A 18 7.78 -2.03 -14.43
N GLN A 19 7.83 -0.77 -14.88
CA GLN A 19 8.25 0.36 -14.02
C GLN A 19 7.08 0.90 -13.20
N SER A 20 5.90 1.00 -13.80
CA SER A 20 4.67 1.41 -13.12
C SER A 20 4.25 0.45 -11.99
N VAL A 21 4.33 -0.87 -12.21
CA VAL A 21 3.95 -1.87 -11.19
C VAL A 21 4.87 -1.81 -9.97
N ALA A 22 6.19 -1.74 -10.19
CA ALA A 22 7.15 -1.63 -9.08
C ALA A 22 6.98 -0.31 -8.30
N ASP A 23 6.74 0.82 -8.98
CA ASP A 23 6.48 2.10 -8.30
C ASP A 23 5.15 2.08 -7.53
N VAL A 24 4.11 1.42 -8.06
CA VAL A 24 2.86 1.20 -7.33
C VAL A 24 3.11 0.31 -6.11
N GLU A 25 3.90 -0.76 -6.22
CA GLU A 25 4.29 -1.60 -5.09
C GLU A 25 5.04 -0.82 -4.01
N ARG A 26 5.95 0.08 -4.38
CA ARG A 26 6.64 0.98 -3.44
C ARG A 26 5.67 1.90 -2.70
N VAL A 27 4.72 2.49 -3.44
CA VAL A 27 3.70 3.37 -2.86
C VAL A 27 2.75 2.59 -1.96
N SER A 28 2.33 1.39 -2.36
CA SER A 28 1.52 0.47 -1.56
C SER A 28 2.23 0.10 -0.27
N ALA A 29 3.50 -0.32 -0.34
CA ALA A 29 4.31 -0.69 0.81
C ALA A 29 4.44 0.48 1.80
N ALA A 30 4.78 1.67 1.30
CA ALA A 30 4.88 2.86 2.14
C ALA A 30 3.54 3.21 2.81
N LEU A 31 2.43 3.16 2.07
CA LEU A 31 1.10 3.45 2.62
C LEU A 31 0.67 2.42 3.66
N LEU A 32 0.92 1.12 3.41
CA LEU A 32 0.58 0.06 4.36
C LEU A 32 1.30 0.27 5.68
N VAL A 33 2.61 0.52 5.64
CA VAL A 33 3.41 0.80 6.84
C VAL A 33 2.92 2.07 7.55
N GLU A 34 2.54 3.11 6.81
CA GLU A 34 2.01 4.33 7.43
C GLU A 34 0.64 4.16 8.05
N ILE A 35 -0.25 3.42 7.42
CA ILE A 35 -1.59 3.16 7.94
C ILE A 35 -1.47 2.31 9.19
N ALA A 36 -0.64 1.26 9.13
CA ALA A 36 -0.30 0.40 10.24
C ALA A 36 0.23 1.22 11.43
N ARG A 37 1.22 2.09 11.20
CA ARG A 37 1.79 2.97 12.23
C ARG A 37 0.81 4.02 12.77
N ALA A 38 -0.02 4.60 11.90
CA ALA A 38 -1.00 5.63 12.28
C ALA A 38 -2.07 5.08 13.23
N ASP A 39 -2.31 3.78 13.18
CA ASP A 39 -3.04 3.08 14.23
C ASP A 39 -2.06 2.82 15.38
N HIS A 40 -2.13 3.66 16.43
CA HIS A 40 -1.20 3.70 17.57
C HIS A 40 -1.16 2.43 18.45
N GLN A 41 -1.66 1.30 17.96
CA GLN A 41 -1.79 0.04 18.69
C GLN A 41 -0.85 -1.05 18.18
N LEU A 42 -0.17 -0.88 17.04
CA LEU A 42 0.72 -1.91 16.53
C LEU A 42 2.05 -1.96 17.28
N ASP A 43 2.43 -3.15 17.72
CA ASP A 43 3.73 -3.42 18.33
C ASP A 43 4.81 -3.82 17.30
N ASP A 44 6.03 -4.06 17.78
CA ASP A 44 7.17 -4.43 16.92
C ASP A 44 6.94 -5.76 16.17
N GLU A 45 6.17 -6.70 16.75
CA GLU A 45 5.86 -8.00 16.14
C GLU A 45 4.87 -7.85 14.97
N GLU A 46 3.88 -6.98 15.13
CA GLU A 46 2.93 -6.65 14.06
C GLU A 46 3.62 -5.89 12.91
N MET A 47 4.59 -5.02 13.23
CA MET A 47 5.40 -4.36 12.20
C MET A 47 6.31 -5.33 11.45
N GLU A 48 6.93 -6.31 12.14
CA GLU A 48 7.72 -7.36 11.50
C GLU A 48 6.85 -8.22 10.58
N SER A 49 5.64 -8.55 11.02
CA SER A 49 4.66 -9.31 10.22
C SER A 49 4.28 -8.58 8.92
N ILE A 50 4.10 -7.26 8.96
CA ILE A 50 3.84 -6.45 7.76
C ILE A 50 5.06 -6.45 6.83
N CYS A 51 6.28 -6.36 7.38
CA CYS A 51 7.51 -6.40 6.59
C CYS A 51 7.65 -7.74 5.87
N ASP A 52 7.41 -8.84 6.57
CA ASP A 52 7.47 -10.19 6.01
C ASP A 52 6.38 -10.40 4.95
N ALA A 53 5.16 -9.91 5.22
CA ALA A 53 4.08 -9.94 4.26
C ALA A 53 4.41 -9.15 2.99
N LEU A 54 5.07 -7.99 3.11
CA LEU A 54 5.53 -7.19 1.98
C LEU A 54 6.61 -7.92 1.16
N LYS A 55 7.57 -8.57 1.82
CA LYS A 55 8.61 -9.39 1.18
C LYS A 55 8.04 -10.58 0.42
N GLN A 56 7.00 -11.20 0.96
CA GLN A 56 6.37 -12.37 0.34
C GLN A 56 5.44 -12.00 -0.83
N SER A 57 4.83 -10.82 -0.79
CA SER A 57 3.79 -10.42 -1.75
C SER A 57 4.27 -9.47 -2.86
N SER A 58 5.35 -8.72 -2.64
CA SER A 58 5.88 -7.79 -3.64
C SER A 58 6.96 -8.43 -4.51
N SER A 59 7.19 -7.85 -5.68
CA SER A 59 8.30 -8.22 -6.58
C SER A 59 9.61 -7.48 -6.26
N LEU A 60 9.62 -6.63 -5.23
CA LEU A 60 10.75 -5.79 -4.85
C LEU A 60 11.82 -6.61 -4.07
N PRO A 61 13.11 -6.26 -4.20
CA PRO A 61 14.15 -6.84 -3.37
C PRO A 61 13.93 -6.57 -1.88
N ASP A 62 14.22 -7.54 -1.02
CA ASP A 62 14.07 -7.41 0.44
C ASP A 62 14.76 -6.15 1.00
N ALA A 63 15.97 -5.85 0.51
CA ALA A 63 16.71 -4.66 0.93
C ALA A 63 15.99 -3.34 0.57
N GLU A 64 15.21 -3.33 -0.51
CA GLU A 64 14.40 -2.19 -0.91
C GLU A 64 13.17 -2.06 -0.01
N ILE A 65 12.52 -3.18 0.33
CA ILE A 65 11.40 -3.20 1.29
C ILE A 65 11.86 -2.74 2.67
N ASP A 66 12.99 -3.25 3.16
CA ASP A 66 13.57 -2.82 4.44
C ASP A 66 13.85 -1.31 4.44
N THR A 67 14.34 -0.77 3.30
CA THR A 67 14.55 0.67 3.14
C THR A 67 13.23 1.44 3.18
N ILE A 68 12.17 0.94 2.52
CA ILE A 68 10.85 1.57 2.51
C ILE A 68 10.26 1.58 3.93
N VAL A 69 10.29 0.44 4.62
CA VAL A 69 9.78 0.28 5.99
C VAL A 69 10.54 1.19 6.93
N HIS A 70 11.88 1.13 6.94
CA HIS A 70 12.70 1.97 7.81
C HIS A 70 12.50 3.46 7.51
N THR A 71 12.35 3.85 6.25
CA THR A 71 12.05 5.23 5.88
C THR A 71 10.67 5.64 6.37
N ALA A 72 9.63 4.83 6.19
CA ALA A 72 8.28 5.17 6.66
C ALA A 72 8.18 5.26 8.20
N ILE A 73 9.01 4.50 8.91
CA ILE A 73 9.18 4.61 10.37
C ILE A 73 9.96 5.87 10.75
N THR A 74 11.05 6.19 10.04
CA THR A 74 11.89 7.37 10.35
C THR A 74 11.21 8.68 9.95
N ASP A 75 10.53 8.70 8.80
CA ASP A 75 9.72 9.81 8.31
C ASP A 75 8.45 10.01 9.17
N ALA A 76 8.13 9.11 10.10
CA ALA A 76 7.06 9.30 11.08
C ALA A 76 7.30 10.49 12.03
N ASP A 77 8.57 10.82 12.30
CA ASP A 77 8.98 12.03 13.01
C ASP A 77 8.95 13.28 12.10
N SER A 78 8.66 13.10 10.80
CA SER A 78 8.54 14.17 9.81
C SER A 78 7.08 14.63 9.62
N THR A 79 6.91 15.85 9.12
CA THR A 79 5.65 16.62 9.09
C THR A 79 4.58 16.08 8.13
N VAL A 80 4.77 14.92 7.49
CA VAL A 80 3.84 14.38 6.48
C VAL A 80 2.87 13.41 7.14
N SER A 81 1.65 13.89 7.39
CA SER A 81 0.56 13.06 7.94
C SER A 81 -0.01 12.10 6.89
N LEU A 82 -0.54 10.96 7.31
CA LEU A 82 -1.31 10.02 6.48
C LEU A 82 -2.36 10.73 5.60
N HIS A 83 -2.95 11.82 6.10
CA HIS A 83 -3.90 12.65 5.34
C HIS A 83 -3.28 13.28 4.09
N GLU A 84 -2.00 13.70 4.14
CA GLU A 84 -1.30 14.25 2.99
C GLU A 84 -1.06 13.18 1.93
N HIS A 85 -0.69 11.96 2.34
CA HIS A 85 -0.54 10.85 1.40
C HIS A 85 -1.86 10.42 0.77
N ILE A 86 -2.95 10.36 1.53
CA ILE A 86 -4.30 10.15 0.99
C ILE A 86 -4.67 11.25 -0.01
N ARG A 87 -4.35 12.52 0.31
CA ARG A 87 -4.61 13.66 -0.60
C ARG A 87 -3.86 13.49 -1.91
N LEU A 88 -2.57 13.16 -1.85
CA LEU A 88 -1.73 12.94 -3.03
C LEU A 88 -2.24 11.77 -3.86
N VAL A 89 -2.61 10.65 -3.25
CA VAL A 89 -3.22 9.52 -3.98
C VAL A 89 -4.51 9.97 -4.67
N ASN A 90 -5.36 10.75 -4.00
CA ASN A 90 -6.60 11.25 -4.59
C ASN A 90 -6.39 12.26 -5.72
N GLU A 91 -5.37 13.10 -5.64
CA GLU A 91 -5.03 14.12 -6.63
C GLU A 91 -4.36 13.51 -7.87
N HIS A 92 -3.55 12.46 -7.69
CA HIS A 92 -2.65 11.95 -8.71
C HIS A 92 -3.05 10.61 -9.30
N PHE A 93 -3.71 9.73 -8.54
CA PHE A 93 -4.04 8.39 -9.05
C PHE A 93 -5.38 8.41 -9.79
N ASP A 94 -5.36 7.87 -11.00
CA ASP A 94 -6.59 7.52 -11.69
C ASP A 94 -7.25 6.28 -11.07
N ARG A 95 -8.41 5.90 -11.59
CA ARG A 95 -9.16 4.75 -11.08
C ARG A 95 -8.38 3.45 -11.18
N ALA A 96 -7.57 3.24 -12.22
CA ALA A 96 -6.82 2.00 -12.41
C ALA A 96 -5.71 1.88 -11.36
N ASN A 97 -4.94 2.96 -11.15
CA ASN A 97 -3.88 3.02 -10.14
C ASN A 97 -4.44 2.83 -8.72
N LYS A 98 -5.60 3.42 -8.41
CA LYS A 98 -6.28 3.19 -7.12
C LYS A 98 -6.71 1.74 -6.90
N LEU A 99 -7.16 1.06 -7.95
CA LEU A 99 -7.52 -0.36 -7.85
C LEU A 99 -6.29 -1.25 -7.67
N MET A 100 -5.21 -0.97 -8.42
CA MET A 100 -3.94 -1.68 -8.24
C MET A 100 -3.41 -1.50 -6.80
N LEU A 101 -3.51 -0.30 -6.24
CA LEU A 101 -3.13 -0.02 -4.86
C LEU A 101 -3.91 -0.91 -3.88
N ILE A 102 -5.25 -0.97 -3.99
CA ILE A 102 -6.09 -1.82 -3.14
C ILE A 102 -5.80 -3.32 -3.34
N GLU A 103 -5.54 -3.75 -4.56
CA GLU A 103 -5.17 -5.15 -4.85
C GLU A 103 -3.84 -5.52 -4.19
N GLN A 104 -2.84 -4.64 -4.25
CA GLN A 104 -1.55 -4.88 -3.58
C GLN A 104 -1.71 -4.91 -2.06
N MET A 105 -2.56 -4.06 -1.48
CA MET A 105 -2.86 -4.13 -0.04
C MET A 105 -3.48 -5.47 0.36
N TRP A 106 -4.37 -6.02 -0.47
CA TRP A 106 -4.92 -7.35 -0.23
C TRP A 106 -3.90 -8.47 -0.37
N ARG A 107 -2.95 -8.36 -1.30
CA ARG A 107 -1.87 -9.37 -1.44
C ARG A 107 -0.97 -9.40 -0.21
N VAL A 108 -0.67 -8.24 0.37
CA VAL A 108 0.11 -8.15 1.61
C VAL A 108 -0.66 -8.79 2.75
N ALA A 109 -1.91 -8.38 3.00
CA ALA A 109 -2.72 -8.96 4.07
C ALA A 109 -3.04 -10.46 3.88
N ALA A 110 -2.94 -10.99 2.66
CA ALA A 110 -3.13 -12.41 2.40
C ALA A 110 -1.83 -13.23 2.44
N ALA A 111 -0.67 -12.59 2.62
CA ALA A 111 0.64 -13.24 2.47
C ALA A 111 0.88 -14.35 3.51
N ASP A 112 0.39 -14.17 4.74
CA ASP A 112 0.47 -15.17 5.80
C ASP A 112 -0.62 -16.27 5.70
N GLY A 113 -1.49 -16.17 4.68
CA GLY A 113 -2.60 -17.08 4.43
C GLY A 113 -3.87 -16.80 5.24
N ASN A 114 -3.92 -15.74 6.06
CA ASN A 114 -5.09 -15.42 6.86
C ASN A 114 -5.28 -13.90 7.06
N ILE A 115 -6.20 -13.33 6.29
CA ILE A 115 -6.68 -11.96 6.49
C ILE A 115 -7.53 -11.87 7.76
N ASP A 116 -7.10 -11.09 8.75
CA ASP A 116 -7.87 -10.86 9.96
C ASP A 116 -8.89 -9.70 9.84
N ARG A 117 -9.66 -9.48 10.91
CA ARG A 117 -10.70 -8.43 10.92
C ARG A 117 -10.12 -7.02 10.93
N TYR A 118 -8.97 -6.82 11.53
CA TYR A 118 -8.29 -5.54 11.61
C TYR A 118 -7.70 -5.17 10.25
N GLU A 119 -7.08 -6.10 9.54
CA GLU A 119 -6.58 -5.88 8.18
C GLU A 119 -7.71 -5.57 7.19
N ASP A 120 -8.81 -6.35 7.20
CA ASP A 120 -9.98 -6.06 6.35
C ASP A 120 -10.53 -4.66 6.64
N TYR A 121 -10.68 -4.32 7.92
CA TYR A 121 -11.16 -3.01 8.35
C TYR A 121 -10.24 -1.88 7.87
N THR A 122 -8.93 -2.08 7.99
CA THR A 122 -7.90 -1.11 7.62
C THR A 122 -7.90 -0.86 6.11
N ILE A 123 -7.86 -1.92 5.29
CA ILE A 123 -7.89 -1.80 3.82
C ILE A 123 -9.23 -1.20 3.36
N ARG A 124 -10.34 -1.57 4.01
CA ARG A 124 -11.66 -0.99 3.73
C ARG A 124 -11.70 0.50 4.01
N LYS A 125 -11.28 0.93 5.20
CA LYS A 125 -11.21 2.34 5.59
C LYS A 125 -10.34 3.12 4.61
N PHE A 126 -9.20 2.56 4.22
CA PHE A 126 -8.34 3.18 3.22
C PHE A 126 -9.04 3.32 1.85
N SER A 127 -9.74 2.26 1.38
CA SER A 127 -10.48 2.29 0.12
C SER A 127 -11.54 3.40 0.07
N GLU A 128 -12.20 3.68 1.20
CA GLU A 128 -13.17 4.77 1.34
C GLU A 128 -12.49 6.14 1.24
N LEU A 129 -11.32 6.30 1.89
CA LEU A 129 -10.54 7.53 1.90
C LEU A 129 -10.00 7.90 0.51
N ILE A 130 -9.72 6.90 -0.34
CA ILE A 130 -9.26 7.13 -1.72
C ILE A 130 -10.40 7.10 -2.76
N TYR A 131 -11.66 7.07 -2.32
CA TYR A 131 -12.86 7.05 -3.15
C TYR A 131 -12.99 5.84 -4.11
N VAL A 132 -12.51 4.66 -3.69
CA VAL A 132 -12.75 3.40 -4.41
C VAL A 132 -14.16 2.89 -4.06
N ARG A 133 -14.94 2.50 -5.07
CA ARG A 133 -16.31 2.00 -4.82
C ARG A 133 -16.25 0.66 -4.12
N HIS A 134 -17.19 0.42 -3.20
CA HIS A 134 -17.28 -0.84 -2.46
C HIS A 134 -17.32 -2.09 -3.37
N SER A 135 -18.04 -2.03 -4.50
CA SER A 135 -18.10 -3.13 -5.47
C SER A 135 -16.73 -3.47 -6.08
N GLU A 136 -15.85 -2.48 -6.21
CA GLU A 136 -14.52 -2.67 -6.78
C GLU A 136 -13.53 -3.16 -5.73
N PHE A 137 -13.65 -2.65 -4.50
CA PHE A 137 -12.95 -3.17 -3.33
C PHE A 137 -13.19 -4.67 -3.13
N ILE A 138 -14.45 -5.12 -3.20
CA ILE A 138 -14.79 -6.56 -3.11
C ILE A 138 -14.17 -7.34 -4.28
N LYS A 139 -14.22 -6.82 -5.51
CA LYS A 139 -13.61 -7.47 -6.67
C LYS A 139 -12.08 -7.56 -6.58
N ALA A 140 -11.43 -6.56 -5.98
CA ALA A 140 -9.99 -6.59 -5.72
C ALA A 140 -9.65 -7.70 -4.71
N LYS A 141 -10.41 -7.79 -3.61
CA LYS A 141 -10.27 -8.86 -2.62
C LYS A 141 -10.40 -10.24 -3.23
N LEU A 142 -11.47 -10.47 -3.99
CA LEU A 142 -11.73 -11.77 -4.63
C LEU A 142 -10.62 -12.16 -5.61
N ARG A 143 -10.10 -11.20 -6.38
CA ARG A 143 -9.00 -11.46 -7.33
C ARG A 143 -7.71 -11.95 -6.67
N VAL A 144 -7.47 -11.58 -5.42
CA VAL A 144 -6.30 -12.04 -4.65
C VAL A 144 -6.58 -13.37 -3.94
N LEU A 145 -7.80 -13.59 -3.46
CA LEU A 145 -8.16 -14.83 -2.77
C LEU A 145 -8.41 -16.02 -3.72
N GLU A 146 -8.73 -15.73 -4.98
CA GLU A 146 -9.00 -16.74 -6.02
C GLU A 146 -7.78 -17.01 -6.92
N SER A 147 -6.65 -16.34 -6.71
CA SER A 147 -5.39 -16.49 -7.46
C SER A 147 -4.41 -17.42 -6.78
#